data_AF-A0A9W4RTX2-F1
#
_entry.id   AF-A0A9W4RTX2-F1
#
_cell.length_a   1.000
_cell.length_b   1.000
_cell.length_c   1.000
_cell.angle_alpha   90.00
_cell.angle_beta   90.00
_cell.angle_gamma   90.00
#
_symmetry.space_group_name_H-M   'P 1'
#
loop_
_entity.id
_entity.type
_entity.pdbx_description
1 polymer ?
#
loop_
_entity_poly.entity_id
_entity_poly.type
_entity_poly.pdbx_seq_one_letter_code
_entity_poly.pdbx_strand_id
1 'polypeptide(L)'
;WAAAAGETASGDGSWRELLLASDGSSIGGWLMAGLLFAWQFPHFMALSWPIREEYKAAGLRMLAWTNPARNARVALRYSIAFIPLCVALCAAGVTEWSFAVTSLPVNGWLSWQAVRFWKYEGHKGSARGLFWASVWHLPVVMVLALLQKKGMWSRVWNSVMGSDEDEWEDDELDEMPVTPPAPRR
;
A
#
# COMPACT_ATOMS: atom_id res chain seq x y z
N TRP A 1 8.65 1.84 4.96
CA TRP A 1 7.65 0.79 5.18
C TRP A 1 7.11 0.85 6.59
N ALA A 2 7.92 0.57 7.62
CA ALA A 2 7.57 0.78 9.03
C ALA A 2 6.99 2.18 9.30
N ALA A 3 7.73 3.23 8.91
CA ALA A 3 7.24 4.62 9.02
C ALA A 3 5.97 4.91 8.20
N ALA A 4 5.77 4.22 7.07
CA ALA A 4 4.56 4.38 6.24
C ALA A 4 3.35 3.65 6.84
N ALA A 5 3.59 2.58 7.59
CA ALA A 5 2.59 1.88 8.39
C ALA A 5 2.29 2.60 9.73
N GLY A 6 3.00 3.69 10.05
CA GLY A 6 2.82 4.46 11.28
C GLY A 6 3.54 3.87 12.50
N GLU A 7 4.47 2.93 12.29
CA GLU A 7 5.24 2.31 13.36
C GLU A 7 6.29 3.29 13.89
N THR A 8 6.34 3.45 15.21
CA THR A 8 7.33 4.26 15.93
C THR A 8 8.02 3.38 16.98
N ALA A 9 9.35 3.47 17.07
CA ALA A 9 10.09 2.77 18.11
C ALA A 9 9.89 3.54 19.43
N SER A 10 9.10 2.98 20.35
CA SER A 10 8.88 3.58 21.67
C SER A 10 9.81 3.04 22.75
N GLY A 11 10.53 1.92 22.49
CA GLY A 11 11.44 1.29 23.45
C GLY A 11 12.90 1.71 23.28
N ASP A 12 13.69 0.89 22.59
CA ASP A 12 15.16 1.00 22.49
C ASP A 12 15.61 1.90 21.33
N GLY A 13 14.68 2.36 20.48
CA GLY A 13 15.00 3.15 19.28
C GLY A 13 15.80 2.38 18.22
N SER A 14 15.91 1.05 18.37
CA SER A 14 16.70 0.17 17.52
C SER A 14 15.93 -0.20 16.26
N TRP A 15 16.64 -0.28 15.13
CA TRP A 15 16.08 -0.77 13.86
C TRP A 15 15.49 -2.19 13.95
N ARG A 16 15.97 -2.99 14.92
CA ARG A 16 15.44 -4.33 15.18
C ARG A 16 14.04 -4.29 15.76
N GLU A 17 13.72 -3.29 16.57
CA GLU A 17 12.38 -3.09 17.11
C GLU A 17 11.44 -2.73 15.96
N LEU A 18 11.81 -1.78 15.10
CA LEU A 18 10.99 -1.40 13.94
C LEU A 18 10.72 -2.54 12.93
N LEU A 19 11.62 -3.53 12.81
CA LEU A 19 11.48 -4.60 11.81
C LEU A 19 11.05 -5.95 12.39
N LEU A 20 11.32 -6.19 13.67
CA LEU A 20 11.21 -7.49 14.32
C LEU A 20 10.53 -7.38 15.70
N ALA A 21 9.75 -6.32 15.95
CA ALA A 21 9.00 -6.19 17.19
C ALA A 21 8.15 -7.45 17.44
N SER A 22 8.30 -8.02 18.64
CA SER A 22 7.61 -9.26 19.03
C SER A 22 6.13 -9.05 19.41
N ASP A 23 5.72 -7.79 19.56
CA ASP A 23 4.35 -7.36 19.88
C ASP A 23 3.42 -7.32 18.66
N GLY A 24 3.94 -7.63 17.46
CA GLY A 24 3.18 -7.60 16.20
C GLY A 24 3.05 -6.21 15.59
N SER A 25 3.63 -5.16 16.18
CA SER A 25 3.61 -3.81 15.63
C SER A 25 4.28 -3.72 14.26
N SER A 26 5.32 -4.53 14.02
CA SER A 26 6.08 -4.60 12.75
C SER A 26 5.34 -5.25 11.57
N ILE A 27 4.19 -5.91 11.82
CA ILE A 27 3.44 -6.63 10.79
C ILE A 27 2.93 -5.66 9.71
N GLY A 28 2.56 -4.43 10.09
CA GLY A 28 2.04 -3.45 9.15
C GLY A 28 3.06 -3.02 8.11
N GLY A 29 4.30 -2.79 8.52
CA GLY A 29 5.43 -2.45 7.67
C GLY A 29 5.75 -3.56 6.67
N TRP A 30 5.73 -4.81 7.12
CA TRP A 30 5.93 -5.98 6.24
C TRP A 30 4.79 -6.17 5.24
N LEU A 31 3.53 -5.95 5.65
CA LEU A 31 2.38 -6.00 4.74
C LEU A 31 2.46 -4.90 3.68
N MET A 32 2.88 -3.69 4.05
CA MET A 32 3.09 -2.61 3.11
C MET A 32 4.23 -2.89 2.12
N ALA A 33 5.34 -3.44 2.61
CA ALA A 33 6.44 -3.87 1.75
C ALA A 33 5.98 -4.98 0.78
N GLY A 34 5.21 -5.95 1.27
CA GLY A 34 4.60 -6.99 0.46
C GLY A 34 3.65 -6.43 -0.61
N LEU A 35 2.93 -5.37 -0.29
CA LEU A 35 1.97 -4.74 -1.20
C LEU A 35 2.63 -4.07 -2.38
N LEU A 36 3.66 -3.28 -2.12
CA LEU A 36 4.41 -2.65 -3.21
C LEU A 36 5.31 -3.65 -3.94
N PHE A 37 5.78 -4.72 -3.29
CA PHE A 37 6.45 -5.84 -3.97
C PHE A 37 5.50 -6.56 -4.95
N ALA A 38 4.29 -6.91 -4.49
CA ALA A 38 3.29 -7.56 -5.30
C ALA A 38 2.89 -6.69 -6.51
N TRP A 39 2.91 -5.37 -6.37
CA TRP A 39 2.57 -4.42 -7.43
C TRP A 39 3.61 -4.40 -8.56
N GLN A 40 4.89 -4.65 -8.26
CA GLN A 40 5.95 -4.62 -9.27
C GLN A 40 5.74 -5.68 -10.36
N PHE A 41 5.24 -6.86 -10.02
CA PHE A 41 5.06 -7.95 -10.97
C PHE A 41 4.08 -7.64 -12.10
N PRO A 42 2.80 -7.30 -11.85
CA PRO A 42 1.88 -6.98 -12.93
C PRO A 42 2.35 -5.78 -13.76
N HIS A 43 3.01 -4.80 -13.13
CA HIS A 43 3.57 -3.65 -13.83
C HIS A 43 4.71 -4.03 -14.80
N PHE A 44 5.74 -4.70 -14.29
CA PHE A 44 6.92 -5.07 -15.07
C PHE A 44 6.62 -6.13 -16.15
N MET A 45 5.79 -7.13 -15.82
CA MET A 45 5.43 -8.19 -16.77
C MET A 45 4.57 -7.65 -17.92
N ALA A 46 3.79 -6.58 -17.69
CA ALA A 46 3.06 -5.87 -18.74
C ALA A 46 3.97 -4.98 -19.60
N LEU A 47 4.91 -4.26 -18.98
CA LEU A 47 5.86 -3.38 -19.67
C LEU A 47 6.84 -4.16 -20.56
N SER A 48 7.29 -5.33 -20.11
CA SER A 48 8.26 -6.15 -20.84
C SER A 48 7.72 -6.73 -22.15
N TRP A 49 6.40 -6.79 -22.33
CA TRP A 49 5.77 -7.33 -23.53
C TRP A 49 6.01 -6.50 -24.80
N PRO A 50 5.72 -5.18 -24.86
CA PRO A 50 5.95 -4.37 -26.06
C PRO A 50 7.42 -4.27 -26.46
N ILE A 51 8.33 -4.25 -25.49
CA ILE A 51 9.79 -4.06 -25.69
C ILE A 51 10.56 -5.39 -25.88
N ARG A 52 9.84 -6.50 -25.98
CA ARG A 52 10.43 -7.85 -25.95
C ARG A 52 11.36 -8.14 -27.14
N GLU A 53 11.09 -7.52 -28.29
CA GLU A 53 11.87 -7.77 -29.52
C GLU A 53 13.21 -7.06 -29.46
N GLU A 54 13.26 -5.87 -28.86
CA GLU A 54 14.50 -5.13 -28.57
C GLU A 54 15.37 -5.91 -27.58
N TYR A 55 14.78 -6.49 -26.54
CA TYR A 55 15.52 -7.36 -25.62
C TYR A 55 16.06 -8.62 -26.28
N LYS A 56 15.27 -9.23 -27.18
CA LYS A 56 15.72 -10.38 -27.97
C LYS A 56 16.89 -10.00 -28.89
N ALA A 57 16.82 -8.84 -29.54
CA ALA A 57 17.90 -8.31 -30.38
C ALA A 57 19.18 -8.03 -29.57
N ALA A 58 19.04 -7.58 -28.33
CA ALA A 58 20.15 -7.40 -27.39
C ALA A 58 20.68 -8.71 -26.77
N GLY A 59 20.11 -9.87 -27.11
CA GLY A 59 20.50 -11.17 -26.56
C GLY A 59 20.03 -11.42 -25.11
N LEU A 60 19.16 -10.57 -24.56
CA LEU A 60 18.65 -10.67 -23.20
C LEU A 60 17.43 -11.60 -23.13
N ARG A 61 17.48 -12.57 -22.23
CA ARG A 61 16.39 -13.54 -22.01
C ARG A 61 15.35 -12.96 -21.05
N MET A 62 14.16 -12.65 -21.57
CA MET A 62 13.01 -12.23 -20.75
C MET A 62 11.87 -13.23 -20.83
N LEU A 63 11.11 -13.35 -19.74
CA LEU A 63 9.90 -14.19 -19.71
C LEU A 63 8.89 -13.79 -20.79
N ALA A 64 8.82 -12.49 -21.13
CA ALA A 64 7.91 -11.96 -22.14
C ALA A 64 8.06 -12.59 -23.53
N TRP A 65 9.28 -12.97 -23.96
CA TRP A 65 9.48 -13.64 -25.27
C TRP A 65 9.80 -15.13 -25.15
N THR A 66 10.41 -15.57 -24.05
CA THR A 66 10.74 -17.00 -23.86
C THR A 66 9.52 -17.83 -23.48
N ASN A 67 8.61 -17.29 -22.66
CA ASN A 67 7.37 -17.96 -22.29
C ASN A 67 6.25 -16.94 -21.93
N PRO A 68 5.57 -16.39 -22.96
CA PRO A 68 4.45 -15.45 -22.82
C PRO A 68 3.37 -15.90 -21.82
N ALA A 69 3.00 -17.18 -21.86
CA ALA A 69 1.98 -17.75 -20.98
C ALA A 69 2.41 -17.77 -19.50
N ARG A 70 3.70 -18.02 -19.20
CA ARG A 70 4.23 -17.90 -17.83
C ARG A 70 4.29 -16.44 -17.39
N ASN A 71 4.71 -15.53 -18.27
CA ASN A 71 4.75 -14.10 -18.00
C ASN A 71 3.37 -13.58 -17.54
N ALA A 72 2.33 -13.92 -18.30
CA ALA A 72 0.97 -13.49 -18.00
C ALA A 72 0.38 -14.19 -16.77
N ARG A 73 0.73 -15.46 -16.51
CA ARG A 73 0.31 -16.15 -15.27
C ARG A 73 0.93 -15.54 -14.01
N VAL A 74 2.20 -15.13 -14.07
CA VAL A 74 2.85 -14.46 -12.94
C VAL A 74 2.15 -13.13 -12.66
N ALA A 75 1.93 -12.31 -13.69
CA ALA A 75 1.18 -11.06 -13.55
C ALA A 75 -0.20 -11.28 -12.90
N LEU A 76 -0.96 -12.27 -13.39
CA LEU A 76 -2.29 -12.60 -12.86
C LEU A 76 -2.26 -13.03 -11.38
N ARG A 77 -1.30 -13.90 -10.99
CA ARG A 77 -1.17 -14.37 -9.61
C ARG A 77 -0.97 -13.22 -8.64
N TYR A 78 -0.08 -12.29 -8.98
CA TYR A 78 0.20 -11.13 -8.12
C TYR A 78 -0.94 -10.11 -8.13
N SER A 79 -1.65 -9.93 -9.24
CA SER A 79 -2.88 -9.10 -9.27
C SER A 79 -4.00 -9.67 -8.40
N ILE A 80 -4.19 -10.99 -8.38
CA ILE A 80 -5.19 -11.62 -7.50
C ILE A 80 -4.73 -11.58 -6.04
N ALA A 81 -3.44 -11.80 -5.78
CA ALA A 81 -2.86 -11.74 -4.44
C ALA A 81 -3.00 -10.36 -3.77
N PHE A 82 -3.25 -9.30 -4.54
CA PHE A 82 -3.52 -7.96 -4.02
C PHE A 82 -4.77 -7.90 -3.13
N ILE A 83 -5.81 -8.66 -3.48
CA ILE A 83 -7.09 -8.67 -2.74
C ILE A 83 -6.90 -9.18 -1.31
N PRO A 84 -6.37 -10.40 -1.05
CA PRO A 84 -6.15 -10.87 0.30
C PRO A 84 -5.10 -10.02 1.04
N LEU A 85 -4.17 -9.38 0.33
CA LEU A 85 -3.18 -8.52 0.96
C LEU A 85 -3.77 -7.21 1.49
N CYS A 86 -4.70 -6.59 0.76
CA CYS A 86 -5.47 -5.45 1.25
C CYS A 86 -6.36 -5.83 2.45
N VAL A 87 -6.93 -7.04 2.45
CA VAL A 87 -7.69 -7.56 3.60
C VAL A 87 -6.77 -7.80 4.80
N ALA A 88 -5.59 -8.39 4.58
CA ALA A 88 -4.60 -8.61 5.64
C ALA A 88 -4.14 -7.28 6.27
N LEU A 89 -3.99 -6.22 5.46
CA LEU A 89 -3.65 -4.89 5.94
C LEU A 89 -4.73 -4.29 6.85
N CYS A 90 -6.01 -4.53 6.52
CA CYS A 90 -7.13 -4.13 7.38
C CYS A 90 -7.18 -4.96 8.66
N ALA A 91 -6.95 -6.28 8.57
CA ALA A 91 -6.91 -7.17 9.73
C ALA A 91 -5.75 -6.86 10.69
N ALA A 92 -4.62 -6.37 10.17
CA ALA A 92 -3.48 -5.91 10.95
C ALA A 92 -3.67 -4.52 11.59
N GLY A 93 -4.83 -3.87 11.38
CA GLY A 93 -5.16 -2.57 11.99
C GLY A 93 -4.42 -1.36 11.41
N VAL A 94 -3.68 -1.55 10.31
CA VAL A 94 -2.95 -0.46 9.62
C VAL A 94 -3.91 0.46 8.85
N THR A 95 -4.96 -0.12 8.27
CA THR A 95 -6.00 0.59 7.53
C THR A 95 -7.38 0.24 8.04
N GLU A 96 -8.31 1.19 7.98
CA GLU A 96 -9.73 0.96 8.32
C GLU A 96 -10.40 -0.05 7.38
N TRP A 97 -11.46 -0.72 7.84
CA TRP A 97 -12.24 -1.66 7.02
C TRP A 97 -12.87 -1.00 5.77
N SER A 98 -13.05 0.32 5.80
CA SER A 98 -13.46 1.11 4.63
C SER A 98 -12.45 0.99 3.48
N PHE A 99 -11.16 0.77 3.77
CA PHE A 99 -10.10 0.55 2.77
C PHE A 99 -10.24 -0.75 2.02
N ALA A 100 -10.67 -1.83 2.68
CA ALA A 100 -11.00 -3.07 1.99
C ALA A 100 -12.11 -2.83 0.95
N VAL A 101 -13.16 -2.08 1.31
CA VAL A 101 -14.31 -1.83 0.42
C VAL A 101 -13.95 -0.91 -0.75
N THR A 102 -13.23 0.17 -0.52
CA THR A 102 -12.86 1.12 -1.59
C THR A 102 -11.73 0.63 -2.48
N SER A 103 -10.84 -0.23 -1.98
CA SER A 103 -9.77 -0.82 -2.78
C SER A 103 -10.27 -1.97 -3.66
N LEU A 104 -11.40 -2.61 -3.34
CA LEU A 104 -11.98 -3.71 -4.12
C LEU A 104 -12.24 -3.34 -5.59
N PRO A 105 -12.88 -2.21 -5.93
CA PRO A 105 -13.06 -1.80 -7.33
C PRO A 105 -11.73 -1.63 -8.08
N VAL A 106 -10.72 -1.06 -7.41
CA VAL A 106 -9.40 -0.75 -8.00
C VAL A 106 -8.60 -2.03 -8.21
N ASN A 107 -8.61 -2.94 -7.24
CA ASN A 107 -8.02 -4.27 -7.34
C ASN A 107 -8.77 -5.16 -8.34
N GLY A 108 -10.10 -5.02 -8.43
CA GLY A 108 -10.95 -5.69 -9.40
C GLY A 108 -10.64 -5.26 -10.82
N TRP A 109 -10.45 -3.96 -11.06
CA TRP A 109 -10.00 -3.42 -12.35
C TRP A 109 -8.64 -3.99 -12.75
N LEU A 110 -7.65 -3.94 -11.85
CA LEU A 110 -6.32 -4.48 -12.11
C LEU A 110 -6.39 -5.99 -12.43
N SER A 111 -7.16 -6.75 -11.65
CA SER A 111 -7.36 -8.19 -11.86
C SER A 111 -8.05 -8.48 -13.18
N TRP A 112 -9.05 -7.70 -13.58
CA TRP A 112 -9.73 -7.84 -14.86
C TRP A 112 -8.76 -7.62 -16.04
N GLN A 113 -7.92 -6.59 -15.97
CA GLN A 113 -6.88 -6.35 -16.97
C GLN A 113 -5.83 -7.46 -16.99
N ALA A 114 -5.48 -8.02 -15.82
CA ALA A 114 -4.55 -9.14 -15.72
C ALA A 114 -5.13 -10.43 -16.33
N VAL A 115 -6.43 -10.69 -16.12
CA VAL A 115 -7.15 -11.80 -16.80
C VAL A 115 -7.16 -11.58 -18.31
N ARG A 116 -7.38 -10.35 -18.77
CA ARG A 116 -7.33 -10.00 -20.20
C ARG A 116 -5.93 -10.21 -20.77
N PHE A 117 -4.88 -9.82 -20.04
CA PHE A 117 -3.48 -10.06 -20.40
C PHE A 117 -3.14 -11.54 -20.47
N TRP A 118 -3.66 -12.35 -19.54
CA TRP A 118 -3.51 -13.80 -19.54
C TRP A 118 -4.26 -14.48 -20.70
N LYS A 119 -5.51 -14.10 -20.95
CA LYS A 119 -6.32 -14.67 -22.04
C LYS A 119 -5.76 -14.39 -23.43
N TYR A 120 -5.20 -13.20 -23.63
CA TYR A 120 -4.62 -12.80 -24.91
C TYR A 120 -3.10 -12.96 -24.96
N GLU A 121 -2.48 -13.51 -23.92
CA GLU A 121 -1.02 -13.65 -23.79
C GLU A 121 -0.25 -12.37 -24.18
N GLY A 122 -0.79 -11.19 -23.83
CA GLY A 122 -0.21 -9.89 -24.20
C GLY A 122 -0.58 -9.34 -25.58
N HIS A 123 -1.18 -10.13 -26.47
CA HIS A 123 -1.68 -9.68 -27.77
C HIS A 123 -2.93 -8.77 -27.63
N LYS A 124 -3.36 -8.16 -28.74
CA LYS A 124 -4.52 -7.23 -28.81
C LYS A 124 -4.44 -6.02 -27.87
N GLY A 125 -3.24 -5.50 -27.65
CA GLY A 125 -3.00 -4.35 -26.77
C GLY A 125 -3.26 -4.60 -25.29
N SER A 126 -3.50 -5.86 -24.87
CA SER A 126 -3.79 -6.20 -23.47
C SER A 126 -2.63 -5.85 -22.52
N ALA A 127 -1.38 -5.92 -23.00
CA ALA A 127 -0.21 -5.49 -22.25
C ALA A 127 -0.25 -4.00 -21.86
N ARG A 128 -0.61 -3.12 -22.81
CA ARG A 128 -0.72 -1.68 -22.54
C ARG A 128 -1.87 -1.41 -21.56
N GLY A 129 -2.97 -2.14 -21.68
CA GLY A 129 -4.10 -2.05 -20.75
C GLY A 129 -3.72 -2.39 -19.30
N LEU A 130 -3.01 -3.50 -19.08
CA LEU A 130 -2.52 -3.88 -17.76
C LEU A 130 -1.46 -2.91 -17.22
N PHE A 131 -0.56 -2.42 -18.08
CA PHE A 131 0.43 -1.42 -17.70
C PHE A 131 -0.23 -0.14 -17.19
N TRP A 132 -1.14 0.46 -17.97
CA TRP A 132 -1.85 1.68 -17.56
C TRP A 132 -2.72 1.45 -16.33
N ALA A 133 -3.35 0.28 -16.22
CA ALA A 133 -4.09 -0.08 -15.02
C ALA A 133 -3.20 -0.11 -13.77
N SER A 134 -2.00 -0.69 -13.86
CA SER A 134 -1.04 -0.69 -12.74
C SER A 134 -0.52 0.72 -12.41
N VAL A 135 -0.30 1.57 -13.42
CA VAL A 135 0.14 2.96 -13.25
C VAL A 135 -0.93 3.80 -12.55
N TRP A 136 -2.20 3.63 -12.89
CA TRP A 136 -3.31 4.31 -12.21
C TRP A 136 -3.66 3.69 -10.86
N HIS A 137 -3.42 2.39 -10.68
CA HIS A 137 -3.69 1.69 -9.44
C HIS A 137 -2.89 2.29 -8.27
N LEU A 138 -1.59 2.54 -8.43
CA LEU A 138 -0.75 3.08 -7.36
C LEU A 138 -1.19 4.47 -6.82
N PRO A 139 -1.39 5.51 -7.65
CA PRO A 139 -1.85 6.82 -7.17
C PRO A 139 -3.27 6.75 -6.60
N VAL A 140 -4.16 5.94 -7.17
CA VAL A 140 -5.52 5.76 -6.63
C VAL A 140 -5.45 5.10 -5.25
N VAL A 141 -4.65 4.03 -5.09
CA VAL A 141 -4.46 3.38 -3.79
C VAL A 141 -3.79 4.33 -2.78
N MET A 142 -2.85 5.18 -3.22
CA MET A 142 -2.23 6.18 -2.36
C MET A 142 -3.24 7.22 -1.87
N VAL A 143 -4.09 7.73 -2.76
CA VAL A 143 -5.17 8.67 -2.40
C VAL A 143 -6.18 8.00 -1.47
N LEU A 144 -6.56 6.74 -1.72
CA LEU A 144 -7.45 5.98 -0.85
C LEU A 144 -6.84 5.76 0.53
N ALA A 145 -5.56 5.38 0.59
CA ALA A 145 -4.83 5.20 1.85
C ALA A 145 -4.74 6.50 2.65
N LEU A 146 -4.54 7.65 2.00
CA LEU A 146 -4.60 8.96 2.64
C LEU A 146 -6.01 9.24 3.16
N LEU A 147 -7.03 9.13 2.31
CA LEU A 147 -8.43 9.37 2.67
C LEU A 147 -8.89 8.53 3.88
N GLN A 148 -8.39 7.31 4.00
CA GLN A 148 -8.79 6.36 5.03
C GLN A 148 -7.82 6.28 6.21
N LYS A 149 -6.83 7.17 6.26
CA LYS A 149 -6.05 7.38 7.48
C LYS A 149 -7.02 7.81 8.60
N LYS A 150 -6.95 7.08 9.71
CA LYS A 150 -7.81 7.27 10.90
C LYS A 150 -7.88 8.76 11.28
N GLY A 151 -9.09 9.34 11.27
CA GLY A 151 -9.34 10.75 11.60
C GLY A 151 -9.12 11.77 10.47
N MET A 152 -8.80 11.36 9.24
CA MET A 152 -8.66 12.30 8.12
C MET A 152 -10.02 12.67 7.49
N TRP A 153 -10.98 11.74 7.43
CA TRP A 153 -12.36 12.06 7.06
C TRP A 153 -13.01 13.05 8.00
N SER A 154 -12.77 12.95 9.30
CA SER A 154 -13.22 13.94 10.29
C SER A 154 -12.59 15.32 10.02
N ARG A 155 -11.29 15.39 9.71
CA ARG A 155 -10.61 16.66 9.37
C ARG A 155 -11.08 17.26 8.03
N VAL A 156 -11.28 16.42 7.01
CA VAL A 156 -11.77 16.88 5.70
C VAL A 156 -13.22 17.32 5.80
N TRP A 157 -14.06 16.58 6.55
CA TRP A 157 -15.43 16.97 6.85
C TRP A 157 -15.48 18.30 7.61
N ASN A 158 -14.66 18.46 8.65
CA ASN A 158 -14.55 19.71 9.41
C ASN A 158 -13.93 20.87 8.60
N SER A 159 -13.15 20.59 7.56
CA SER A 159 -12.57 21.62 6.68
C SER A 159 -13.48 21.99 5.50
N VAL A 160 -14.38 21.10 5.08
CA VAL A 160 -15.33 21.32 3.97
C VAL A 160 -16.65 21.89 4.48
N MET A 161 -17.16 21.39 5.61
CA MET A 161 -18.15 22.11 6.40
C MET A 161 -17.40 23.10 7.27
N GLY A 162 -17.13 24.28 6.75
CA GLY A 162 -16.63 25.37 7.57
C GLY A 162 -17.61 25.64 8.71
N SER A 163 -17.29 25.13 9.89
CA SER A 163 -17.75 25.68 11.16
C SER A 163 -16.51 26.17 11.88
N ASP A 164 -16.17 27.43 11.61
CA ASP A 164 -15.49 28.28 12.58
C ASP A 164 -16.44 28.42 13.79
N GLU A 165 -16.49 27.43 14.68
CA GLU A 165 -17.01 27.61 16.04
C GLU A 165 -16.09 26.86 17.01
N ASP A 166 -15.25 27.69 17.65
CA ASP A 166 -14.88 27.67 19.07
C ASP A 166 -13.71 26.79 19.55
N GLU A 167 -12.53 27.38 19.41
CA GLU A 167 -11.68 27.82 20.52
C GLU A 167 -12.26 27.63 21.97
N TRP A 168 -11.61 26.74 22.74
CA TRP A 168 -11.45 26.66 24.23
C TRP A 168 -12.61 26.28 25.18
N GLU A 169 -12.47 25.11 25.82
CA GLU A 169 -12.67 24.86 27.27
C GLU A 169 -11.54 23.88 27.67
N ASP A 170 -10.35 24.36 28.07
CA ASP A 170 -9.92 24.87 29.39
C ASP A 170 -10.02 23.85 30.55
N ASP A 171 -8.82 23.54 31.08
CA ASP A 171 -8.47 23.56 32.50
C ASP A 171 -9.30 22.77 33.52
N GLU A 172 -8.94 21.50 33.76
CA GLU A 172 -9.04 20.90 35.11
C GLU A 172 -8.30 19.56 35.22
N LEU A 173 -6.96 19.54 35.28
CA LEU A 173 -6.20 18.49 36.03
C LEU A 173 -4.85 19.03 36.55
N ASP A 174 -4.82 20.32 36.92
CA ASP A 174 -3.76 20.90 37.76
C ASP A 174 -4.14 20.71 39.24
N GLU A 175 -4.21 19.45 39.69
CA GLU A 175 -4.26 19.12 41.11
C GLU A 175 -3.59 17.75 41.34
N MET A 176 -2.30 17.75 41.65
CA MET A 176 -1.66 16.97 42.73
C MET A 176 -0.13 17.20 42.77
N PRO A 177 0.50 17.07 43.95
CA PRO A 177 1.32 18.13 44.54
C PRO A 177 2.79 18.17 44.08
N VAL A 178 3.31 19.40 44.06
CA VAL A 178 4.72 19.76 43.90
C VAL A 178 5.60 18.99 44.90
N THR A 179 6.41 18.05 44.42
CA THR A 179 7.52 17.48 45.20
C THR A 179 8.74 18.41 45.07
N PRO A 180 9.34 18.92 46.17
CA PRO A 180 10.48 19.83 46.09
C PRO A 180 11.76 19.13 45.59
N PRO A 181 12.68 19.86 44.92
CA PRO A 181 13.84 19.28 44.26
C PRO A 181 14.90 18.74 45.24
N ALA A 182 15.50 17.61 44.88
CA ALA A 182 16.58 16.98 45.64
C ALA A 182 17.86 17.84 45.69
N PRO A 183 18.57 17.90 46.83
CA PRO A 183 19.79 18.71 46.97
C PRO A 183 20.96 18.10 46.20
N ARG A 184 21.64 18.93 45.39
CA ARG A 184 22.92 18.60 44.74
C ARG A 184 24.02 18.48 45.81
N ARG A 185 24.80 17.41 45.74
CA ARG A 185 26.16 17.32 46.29
C ARG A 185 27.11 16.98 45.16
#